data_AF-A0A8I0AMQ0-F1
#
_entry.id   AF-A0A8I0AMQ0-F1
#
_cell.length_a   1.000
_cell.length_b   1.000
_cell.length_c   1.000
_cell.angle_alpha   90.00
_cell.angle_beta   90.00
_cell.angle_gamma   90.00
#
_symmetry.space_group_name_H-M   'P 1'
#
loop_
_entity.id
_entity.type
_entity.pdbx_description
1 polymer ?
#
loop_
_entity_poly.entity_id
_entity_poly.type
_entity_poly.pdbx_seq_one_letter_code
_entity_poly.pdbx_strand_id
1 'polypeptide(L)'
;MNDSKNGITYKTVDAGNFAKLLGTKATSLFYNEEQLYILNGDFQPYINIVKNGSTAKINLKMFFNITAFSYEKFDVEYNYCEFISSNRRVKFSMPDYSENSFYNYKKDLYETDYQNSIDISSNTNKNTEKLNKLINIMSSGKFTIKFTNDDGGWWTMEVNNSSVIKNWIKILKDYKLLLSLY
;
A
#
# COMPACT_ATOMS: atom_id res chain seq x y z
N MET A 1 0.93 6.56 -28.80
CA MET A 1 2.36 6.96 -28.94
C MET A 1 3.00 6.77 -27.57
N ASN A 2 4.02 5.93 -27.47
CA ASN A 2 4.78 5.71 -26.23
C ASN A 2 5.77 6.87 -26.07
N ASP A 3 5.42 7.88 -25.28
CA ASP A 3 6.37 8.94 -24.92
C ASP A 3 7.32 8.42 -23.84
N SER A 4 8.42 7.82 -24.29
CA SER A 4 9.58 7.52 -23.46
C SER A 4 10.51 8.74 -23.43
N LYS A 5 10.32 9.61 -22.44
CA LYS A 5 11.44 10.41 -21.90
C LYS A 5 11.68 9.93 -20.47
N ASN A 6 12.91 9.50 -20.19
CA ASN A 6 13.44 9.02 -18.90
C ASN A 6 13.29 7.51 -18.54
N GLY A 7 13.08 6.63 -19.52
CA GLY A 7 13.17 5.17 -19.26
C GLY A 7 12.09 4.60 -18.33
N ILE A 8 10.98 5.32 -18.18
CA ILE A 8 9.81 4.86 -17.44
C ILE A 8 8.81 4.33 -18.48
N THR A 9 8.54 3.03 -18.45
CA THR A 9 7.49 2.42 -19.27
C THR A 9 6.17 2.55 -18.53
N TYR A 10 5.33 3.48 -18.95
CA TYR A 10 3.97 3.65 -18.42
C TYR A 10 3.01 2.68 -19.10
N LYS A 11 2.14 2.01 -18.32
CA LYS A 11 0.91 1.46 -18.88
C LYS A 11 -0.15 2.54 -18.78
N THR A 12 -0.36 3.29 -19.87
CA THR A 12 -1.48 4.20 -19.98
C THR A 12 -2.75 3.36 -20.09
N VAL A 13 -3.56 3.32 -19.04
CA VAL A 13 -4.97 2.96 -19.17
C VAL A 13 -5.70 4.29 -19.40
N ASP A 14 -5.86 4.66 -20.66
CA ASP A 14 -6.58 5.87 -21.03
C ASP A 14 -8.08 5.58 -20.92
N ALA A 15 -8.61 5.83 -19.73
CA ALA A 15 -10.04 5.93 -19.46
C ALA A 15 -10.40 7.40 -19.19
N GLY A 16 -9.91 8.33 -20.02
CA GLY A 16 -10.19 9.76 -19.91
C GLY A 16 -9.29 10.51 -18.92
N ASN A 17 -9.88 11.38 -18.08
CA ASN A 17 -9.19 12.30 -17.16
C ASN A 17 -8.43 11.64 -15.99
N PHE A 18 -8.21 10.33 -15.99
CA PHE A 18 -7.63 9.57 -14.89
C PHE A 18 -6.35 8.85 -15.29
N ALA A 19 -5.30 8.97 -14.49
CA ALA A 19 -4.07 8.19 -14.62
C ALA A 19 -3.61 7.67 -13.26
N LYS A 20 -2.97 6.49 -13.25
CA LYS A 20 -2.38 5.88 -12.06
C LYS A 20 -0.94 5.47 -12.31
N LEU A 21 -0.01 5.98 -11.51
CA LEU A 21 1.38 5.53 -11.51
C LEU A 21 1.58 4.53 -10.36
N LEU A 22 1.91 3.28 -10.70
CA LEU A 22 2.07 2.19 -9.74
C LEU A 22 3.55 1.97 -9.38
N GLY A 23 3.84 1.75 -8.11
CA GLY A 23 5.11 1.20 -7.66
C GLY A 23 5.20 -0.31 -7.89
N THR A 24 6.34 -0.92 -7.63
CA THR A 24 6.50 -2.39 -7.64
C THR A 24 5.69 -2.99 -6.51
N LYS A 25 5.05 -4.14 -6.72
CA LYS A 25 4.33 -4.83 -5.64
C LYS A 25 5.32 -5.50 -4.67
N ALA A 26 5.10 -5.36 -3.37
CA ALA A 26 5.71 -6.22 -2.35
C ALA A 26 4.71 -7.30 -1.94
N THR A 27 5.20 -8.51 -1.70
CA THR A 27 4.39 -9.64 -1.26
C THR A 27 4.94 -10.18 0.07
N SER A 28 4.08 -10.64 0.97
CA SER A 28 4.48 -11.26 2.22
C SER A 28 3.55 -12.40 2.59
N LEU A 29 4.14 -13.47 3.13
CA LEU A 29 3.41 -14.60 3.66
C LEU A 29 3.65 -14.68 5.17
N PHE A 30 2.57 -14.85 5.92
CA PHE A 30 2.60 -15.08 7.36
C PHE A 30 1.79 -16.32 7.68
N TYR A 31 2.26 -17.08 8.66
CA TYR A 31 1.62 -18.30 9.10
C TYR A 31 1.53 -18.28 10.62
N ASN A 32 0.33 -18.54 11.13
CA ASN A 32 0.07 -18.69 12.56
C ASN A 32 -0.34 -20.13 12.84
N GLU A 33 0.56 -20.89 13.46
CA GLU A 33 0.32 -22.31 13.80
C GLU A 33 -0.76 -22.47 14.88
N GLU A 34 -0.79 -21.60 15.88
CA GLU A 34 -1.72 -21.70 17.00
C GLU A 34 -3.16 -21.41 16.58
N GLN A 35 -3.34 -20.47 15.64
CA GLN A 35 -4.64 -20.03 15.16
C GLN A 35 -5.00 -20.62 13.78
N LEU A 36 -4.15 -21.52 13.25
CA LEU A 36 -4.35 -22.29 12.01
C LEU A 36 -4.78 -21.45 10.80
N TYR A 37 -4.11 -20.31 10.59
CA TYR A 37 -4.33 -19.48 9.40
C TYR A 37 -3.04 -19.05 8.71
N ILE A 38 -3.17 -18.77 7.42
CA ILE A 38 -2.14 -18.18 6.57
C ILE A 38 -2.65 -16.82 6.09
N LEU A 39 -1.80 -15.80 6.15
CA LEU A 39 -2.08 -14.49 5.56
C LEU A 39 -1.09 -14.23 4.41
N ASN A 40 -1.61 -13.88 3.25
CA ASN A 40 -0.84 -13.42 2.10
C ASN A 40 -1.14 -11.94 1.88
N GLY A 41 -0.11 -11.09 1.91
CA GLY A 41 -0.23 -9.65 1.79
C GLY A 41 0.43 -9.13 0.52
N ASP A 42 -0.28 -8.31 -0.24
CA ASP A 42 0.12 -7.59 -1.44
C ASP A 42 0.09 -6.08 -1.16
N PHE A 43 1.22 -5.40 -1.37
CA PHE A 43 1.40 -3.99 -0.99
C PHE A 43 2.01 -3.17 -2.10
N GLN A 44 1.46 -1.98 -2.37
CA GLN A 44 1.93 -1.17 -3.50
C GLN A 44 1.61 0.32 -3.33
N PRO A 45 2.61 1.22 -3.36
CA PRO A 45 2.34 2.65 -3.41
C PRO A 45 1.91 3.03 -4.81
N TYR A 46 1.06 4.04 -4.91
CA TYR A 46 0.64 4.57 -6.20
C TYR A 46 0.27 6.05 -6.13
N ILE A 47 0.37 6.72 -7.26
CA ILE A 47 -0.10 8.09 -7.45
C ILE A 47 -1.35 8.04 -8.32
N ASN A 48 -2.46 8.52 -7.79
CA ASN A 48 -3.63 8.85 -8.59
C ASN A 48 -3.52 10.28 -9.09
N ILE A 49 -3.80 10.48 -10.37
CA ILE A 49 -3.84 11.77 -11.03
C ILE A 49 -5.20 11.89 -11.72
N VAL A 50 -5.97 12.89 -11.33
CA VAL A 50 -7.27 13.21 -11.95
C VAL A 50 -7.19 14.61 -12.53
N LYS A 51 -7.15 14.71 -13.85
CA LYS A 51 -7.14 16.00 -14.55
C LYS A 51 -8.49 16.70 -14.43
N ASN A 52 -8.46 18.01 -14.22
CA ASN A 52 -9.61 18.88 -14.25
C ASN A 52 -9.22 20.16 -15.03
N GLY A 53 -9.40 20.12 -16.35
CA GLY A 53 -8.94 21.17 -17.25
C GLY A 53 -7.41 21.30 -17.22
N SER A 54 -6.92 22.50 -16.89
CA SER A 54 -5.50 22.82 -16.74
C SER A 54 -4.89 22.36 -15.41
N THR A 55 -5.73 21.96 -14.45
CA THR A 55 -5.30 21.54 -13.10
C THR A 55 -5.40 20.03 -12.94
N ALA A 56 -4.81 19.49 -11.86
CA ALA A 56 -4.95 18.07 -11.52
C ALA A 56 -5.12 17.88 -10.01
N LYS A 57 -5.96 16.92 -9.62
CA LYS A 57 -5.96 16.35 -8.27
C LYS A 57 -4.94 15.23 -8.24
N ILE A 58 -3.97 15.32 -7.32
CA ILE A 58 -2.88 14.36 -7.20
C ILE A 58 -2.91 13.80 -5.78
N ASN A 59 -2.96 12.47 -5.67
CA ASN A 59 -3.02 11.75 -4.40
C ASN A 59 -1.99 10.63 -4.40
N LEU A 60 -1.08 10.64 -3.43
CA LEU A 60 -0.20 9.53 -3.13
C LEU A 60 -0.87 8.61 -2.11
N LYS A 61 -1.03 7.35 -2.47
CA LYS A 61 -1.71 6.33 -1.66
C LYS A 61 -0.84 5.08 -1.53
N MET A 62 -1.12 4.25 -0.54
CA MET A 62 -0.61 2.87 -0.46
C MET A 62 -1.81 1.93 -0.51
N PHE A 63 -1.75 0.97 -1.43
CA PHE A 63 -2.72 -0.13 -1.53
C PHE A 63 -2.27 -1.30 -0.68
N PHE A 64 -3.24 -1.95 -0.04
CA PHE A 64 -3.09 -3.16 0.75
C PHE A 64 -4.14 -4.16 0.27
N ASN A 65 -3.71 -5.37 -0.07
CA ASN A 65 -4.59 -6.52 -0.29
C ASN A 65 -4.08 -7.67 0.57
N ILE A 66 -4.91 -8.17 1.48
CA ILE A 66 -4.58 -9.26 2.37
C ILE A 66 -5.57 -10.37 2.11
N THR A 67 -5.09 -11.56 1.76
CA THR A 67 -5.89 -12.76 1.65
C THR A 67 -5.57 -13.67 2.82
N ALA A 68 -6.57 -14.01 3.62
CA ALA A 68 -6.47 -14.99 4.69
C ALA A 68 -7.02 -16.34 4.24
N PHE A 69 -6.34 -17.42 4.63
CA PHE A 69 -6.79 -18.79 4.50
C PHE A 69 -6.87 -19.42 5.88
N SER A 70 -8.01 -19.98 6.24
CA SER A 70 -8.26 -20.50 7.59
C SER A 70 -9.28 -21.63 7.57
N TYR A 71 -9.24 -22.53 8.56
CA TYR A 71 -10.26 -23.58 8.70
C TYR A 71 -11.61 -23.04 9.19
N GLU A 72 -11.60 -21.94 9.95
CA GLU A 72 -12.79 -21.24 10.42
C GLU A 72 -12.90 -19.87 9.75
N LYS A 73 -14.09 -19.26 9.77
CA LYS A 73 -14.26 -17.91 9.24
C LYS A 73 -13.38 -16.95 10.04
N PHE A 74 -12.52 -16.22 9.35
CA PHE A 74 -11.58 -15.28 9.92
C PHE A 74 -11.82 -13.90 9.30
N ASP A 75 -12.17 -12.94 10.13
CA ASP A 75 -12.38 -11.55 9.72
C ASP A 75 -11.04 -10.80 9.83
N VAL A 76 -10.72 -10.02 8.81
CA VAL A 76 -9.42 -9.36 8.66
C VAL A 76 -9.65 -7.86 8.69
N GLU A 77 -9.89 -7.27 9.86
CA GLU A 77 -10.08 -5.82 9.97
C GLU A 77 -8.88 -5.14 10.63
N TYR A 78 -8.21 -4.23 9.91
CA TYR A 78 -7.10 -3.45 10.46
C TYR A 78 -7.42 -1.96 10.48
N ASN A 79 -7.44 -1.34 11.66
CA ASN A 79 -7.77 0.08 11.84
C ASN A 79 -6.56 1.00 11.60
N TYR A 80 -5.35 0.47 11.73
CA TYR A 80 -4.11 1.23 11.55
C TYR A 80 -3.00 0.46 10.84
N CYS A 81 -2.18 1.23 10.13
CA CYS A 81 -0.91 0.78 9.58
C CYS A 81 0.24 1.67 10.10
N GLU A 82 1.30 1.05 10.61
CA GLU A 82 2.54 1.71 11.01
C GLU A 82 3.70 1.22 10.14
N PHE A 83 4.48 2.16 9.59
CA PHE A 83 5.77 1.87 9.00
C PHE A 83 6.85 2.12 10.04
N ILE A 84 7.72 1.14 10.27
CA ILE A 84 8.65 1.12 11.40
C ILE A 84 10.05 0.76 10.89
N SER A 85 11.04 1.59 11.19
CA SER A 85 12.47 1.23 11.16
C SER A 85 13.07 1.42 12.56
N SER A 86 14.32 1.01 12.77
CA SER A 86 14.94 0.88 14.11
C SER A 86 14.64 2.00 15.11
N ASN A 87 14.60 3.26 14.68
CA ASN A 87 14.32 4.42 15.53
C ASN A 87 13.23 5.36 14.99
N ARG A 88 12.46 4.93 13.98
CA ARG A 88 11.46 5.79 13.33
C ARG A 88 10.17 5.03 13.13
N ARG A 89 9.07 5.73 13.32
CA ARG A 89 7.73 5.22 13.03
C ARG A 89 6.85 6.28 12.41
N VAL A 90 5.93 5.85 11.55
CA VAL A 90 4.86 6.69 11.04
C VAL A 90 3.57 5.88 10.93
N LYS A 91 2.50 6.42 11.52
CA LYS A 91 1.19 5.77 11.64
C LYS A 91 0.15 6.43 10.71
N PHE A 92 -0.65 5.60 10.05
CA PHE A 92 -1.79 5.99 9.23
C PHE A 92 -3.04 5.23 9.68
N SER A 93 -4.19 5.90 9.65
CA SER A 93 -5.49 5.27 9.85
C SER A 93 -5.94 4.56 8.57
N MET A 94 -6.67 3.45 8.72
CA MET A 94 -7.21 2.61 7.66
C MET A 94 -8.74 2.49 7.77
N PRO A 95 -9.50 3.59 7.70
CA PRO A 95 -10.92 3.57 8.03
C PRO A 95 -11.81 2.87 6.99
N ASP A 96 -11.42 2.88 5.72
CA ASP A 96 -12.24 2.40 4.61
C ASP A 96 -11.64 1.11 4.03
N TYR A 97 -12.30 -0.02 4.27
CA TYR A 97 -11.91 -1.31 3.71
C TYR A 97 -13.08 -2.01 3.01
N SER A 98 -12.74 -2.94 2.13
CA SER A 98 -13.68 -3.92 1.61
C SER A 98 -13.21 -5.31 2.02
N GLU A 99 -14.09 -6.07 2.64
CA GLU A 99 -13.86 -7.46 2.99
C GLU A 99 -14.83 -8.36 2.24
N ASN A 100 -14.34 -9.49 1.74
CA ASN A 100 -15.17 -10.54 1.18
C ASN A 100 -14.65 -11.89 1.69
N SER A 101 -15.50 -12.63 2.39
CA SER A 101 -15.18 -13.94 2.94
C SER A 101 -16.09 -15.01 2.35
N PHE A 102 -15.52 -16.12 1.89
CA PHE A 102 -16.28 -17.25 1.38
C PHE A 102 -15.60 -18.58 1.70
N TYR A 103 -16.40 -19.64 1.79
CA TYR A 103 -15.88 -20.99 1.95
C TYR A 103 -15.49 -21.59 0.59
N ASN A 104 -14.24 -22.00 0.46
CA ASN A 104 -13.69 -22.59 -0.74
C ASN A 104 -13.71 -24.12 -0.66
N TYR A 105 -14.80 -24.73 -1.12
CA TYR A 105 -15.00 -26.19 -1.11
C TYR A 105 -13.92 -27.01 -1.83
N LYS A 106 -13.16 -26.42 -2.76
CA LYS A 106 -12.06 -27.13 -3.43
C LYS A 106 -10.82 -27.23 -2.56
N LYS A 107 -10.60 -26.25 -1.69
CA LYS A 107 -9.47 -26.20 -0.76
C LYS A 107 -9.85 -26.74 0.63
N ASP A 108 -11.14 -26.81 0.94
CA ASP A 108 -11.70 -27.15 2.25
C ASP A 108 -11.38 -26.12 3.35
N LEU A 109 -11.36 -24.82 2.97
CA LEU A 109 -10.93 -23.69 3.83
C LEU A 109 -11.84 -22.47 3.58
N TYR A 110 -11.90 -21.56 4.54
CA TYR A 110 -12.33 -20.18 4.29
C TYR A 110 -11.22 -19.37 3.60
N GLU A 111 -11.64 -18.49 2.70
CA GLU A 111 -10.80 -17.52 2.00
C GLU A 111 -11.42 -16.13 2.24
N THR A 112 -10.69 -15.26 2.93
CA THR A 112 -11.10 -13.88 3.22
C THR A 112 -10.17 -12.90 2.52
N ASP A 113 -10.70 -12.11 1.60
CA ASP A 113 -9.97 -11.02 0.95
C ASP A 113 -10.30 -9.69 1.63
N TYR A 114 -9.26 -8.99 2.06
CA TYR A 114 -9.31 -7.66 2.63
C TYR A 114 -8.54 -6.67 1.77
N GLN A 115 -9.22 -5.64 1.28
CA GLN A 115 -8.60 -4.57 0.50
C GLN A 115 -8.79 -3.22 1.16
N ASN A 116 -7.71 -2.46 1.20
CA ASN A 116 -7.70 -1.11 1.78
C ASN A 116 -6.74 -0.21 0.99
N SER A 117 -6.95 1.10 1.08
CA SER A 117 -5.90 2.05 0.72
C SER A 117 -5.83 3.23 1.69
N ILE A 118 -4.62 3.60 2.09
CA ILE A 118 -4.38 4.81 2.90
C ILE A 118 -3.99 5.98 2.00
N ASP A 119 -4.40 7.18 2.41
CA ASP A 119 -3.86 8.42 1.88
C ASP A 119 -2.53 8.77 2.56
N ILE A 120 -1.43 8.71 1.83
CA ILE A 120 -0.14 9.18 2.32
C ILE A 120 -0.05 10.69 2.21
N SER A 121 -0.43 11.26 1.06
CA SER A 121 -0.40 12.71 0.81
C SER A 121 -1.30 13.10 -0.37
N SER A 122 -1.62 14.39 -0.47
CA SER A 122 -2.31 15.00 -1.61
C SER A 122 -1.76 16.40 -1.92
N ASN A 123 -2.14 16.96 -3.07
CA ASN A 123 -1.80 18.33 -3.47
C ASN A 123 -2.28 19.43 -2.50
N THR A 124 -3.14 19.12 -1.54
CA THR A 124 -3.48 19.99 -0.40
C THR A 124 -2.44 19.97 0.74
N ASN A 125 -1.25 19.41 0.51
CA ASN A 125 -0.20 19.21 1.52
C ASN A 125 -0.64 18.37 2.73
N LYS A 126 -1.64 17.49 2.55
CA LYS A 126 -2.03 16.51 3.57
C LYS A 126 -0.80 15.68 3.94
N ASN A 127 -0.53 15.54 5.24
CA ASN A 127 0.46 14.61 5.79
C ASN A 127 1.91 14.80 5.29
N THR A 128 2.33 16.00 4.85
CA THR A 128 3.69 16.23 4.31
C THR A 128 4.82 15.79 5.26
N GLU A 129 4.66 16.04 6.57
CA GLU A 129 5.63 15.57 7.57
C GLU A 129 5.70 14.02 7.63
N LYS A 130 4.53 13.36 7.61
CA LYS A 130 4.45 11.90 7.57
C LYS A 130 5.07 11.33 6.30
N LEU A 131 4.88 11.97 5.13
CA LEU A 131 5.54 11.59 3.88
C LEU A 131 7.06 11.67 4.00
N ASN A 132 7.61 12.75 4.56
CA ASN A 132 9.06 12.88 4.75
C ASN A 132 9.60 11.80 5.70
N LYS A 133 8.90 11.51 6.81
CA LYS A 133 9.24 10.41 7.71
C LYS A 133 9.21 9.06 7.01
N LEU A 134 8.19 8.82 6.17
CA LEU A 134 8.04 7.58 5.41
C LEU A 134 9.20 7.39 4.42
N ILE A 135 9.60 8.43 3.69
CA ILE A 135 10.77 8.37 2.79
C ILE A 135 12.04 8.02 3.59
N ASN A 136 12.23 8.62 4.76
CA ASN A 136 13.39 8.36 5.61
C ASN A 136 13.39 6.94 6.20
N ILE A 137 12.22 6.38 6.48
CA ILE A 137 12.05 4.97 6.88
C ILE A 137 12.39 4.05 5.72
N MET A 138 11.82 4.27 4.54
CA MET A 138 12.11 3.41 3.38
C MET A 138 13.60 3.49 2.98
N SER A 139 14.22 4.66 3.14
CA SER A 139 15.63 4.87 2.80
C SER A 139 16.62 4.13 3.72
N SER A 140 16.19 3.57 4.85
CA SER A 140 17.05 2.68 5.65
C SER A 140 17.28 1.31 5.01
N GLY A 141 16.56 0.98 3.92
CA GLY A 141 16.75 -0.26 3.15
C GLY A 141 16.06 -1.49 3.74
N LYS A 142 15.60 -1.44 4.98
CA LYS A 142 14.73 -2.43 5.62
C LYS A 142 13.80 -1.73 6.61
N PHE A 143 12.53 -2.11 6.60
CA PHE A 143 11.52 -1.63 7.54
C PHE A 143 10.39 -2.66 7.68
N THR A 144 9.54 -2.47 8.68
CA THR A 144 8.37 -3.29 8.95
C THR A 144 7.11 -2.47 8.68
N ILE A 145 6.10 -3.10 8.09
CA ILE A 145 4.73 -2.61 8.08
C ILE A 145 3.95 -3.39 9.12
N LYS A 146 3.44 -2.72 10.14
CA LYS A 146 2.60 -3.30 11.18
C LYS A 146 1.14 -2.89 10.95
N PHE A 147 0.26 -3.87 10.92
CA PHE A 147 -1.18 -3.68 10.92
C PHE A 147 -1.73 -3.96 12.32
N THR A 148 -2.69 -3.17 12.78
CA THR A 148 -3.24 -3.30 14.14
C THR A 148 -4.74 -3.04 14.14
N ASN A 149 -5.45 -3.94 14.82
CA ASN A 149 -6.88 -3.91 15.08
C ASN A 149 -7.15 -3.12 16.37
N ASP A 150 -8.37 -2.65 16.54
CA ASP A 150 -8.80 -1.94 17.76
C ASP A 150 -8.81 -2.87 19.00
N ASP A 151 -8.95 -4.19 18.82
CA ASP A 151 -8.87 -5.20 19.89
C ASP A 151 -7.42 -5.53 20.33
N GLY A 152 -6.42 -4.91 19.69
CA GLY A 152 -5.00 -5.13 19.96
C GLY A 152 -4.35 -6.25 19.15
N GLY A 153 -5.12 -6.99 18.34
CA GLY A 153 -4.59 -7.92 17.35
C GLY A 153 -3.68 -7.22 16.35
N TRP A 154 -2.60 -7.88 15.93
CA TRP A 154 -1.66 -7.29 14.99
C TRP A 154 -0.95 -8.32 14.13
N TRP A 155 -0.50 -7.89 12.97
CA TRP A 155 0.41 -8.63 12.11
C TRP A 155 1.44 -7.67 11.51
N THR A 156 2.65 -8.17 11.26
CA THR A 156 3.74 -7.44 10.63
C THR A 156 4.25 -8.10 9.36
N MET A 157 4.50 -7.31 8.34
CA MET A 157 5.35 -7.66 7.21
C MET A 157 6.71 -6.98 7.34
N GLU A 158 7.79 -7.73 7.13
CA GLU A 158 9.10 -7.14 6.86
C GLU A 158 9.27 -6.83 5.36
N VAL A 159 9.68 -5.61 5.04
CA VAL A 159 10.08 -5.20 3.68
C VAL A 159 11.59 -5.00 3.66
N ASN A 160 12.29 -5.91 3.00
CA ASN A 160 13.76 -5.92 2.89
C ASN A 160 14.25 -6.08 1.43
N ASN A 161 13.33 -6.21 0.46
CA ASN A 161 13.68 -6.30 -0.95
C ASN A 161 14.14 -4.92 -1.49
N SER A 162 15.45 -4.77 -1.67
CA SER A 162 16.05 -3.49 -2.08
C SER A 162 15.52 -2.92 -3.40
N SER A 163 15.14 -3.77 -4.37
CA SER A 163 14.59 -3.33 -5.65
C SER A 163 13.19 -2.71 -5.48
N VAL A 164 12.34 -3.38 -4.69
CA VAL A 164 11.00 -2.89 -4.34
C VAL A 164 11.10 -1.57 -3.58
N ILE A 165 11.99 -1.48 -2.59
CA ILE A 165 12.17 -0.28 -1.77
C ILE A 165 12.68 0.89 -2.61
N LYS A 166 13.68 0.68 -3.48
CA LYS A 166 14.17 1.70 -4.41
C LYS A 166 13.05 2.22 -5.33
N ASN A 167 12.21 1.32 -5.84
CA ASN A 167 11.07 1.71 -6.66
C ASN A 167 10.04 2.53 -5.85
N TRP A 168 9.71 2.12 -4.62
CA TRP A 168 8.77 2.86 -3.77
C TRP A 168 9.28 4.27 -3.47
N ILE A 169 10.57 4.41 -3.13
CA ILE A 169 11.20 5.72 -2.92
C ILE A 169 11.10 6.56 -4.20
N LYS A 170 11.33 5.96 -5.38
CA LYS A 170 11.18 6.65 -6.67
C LYS A 170 9.76 7.17 -6.85
N ILE A 171 8.73 6.35 -6.61
CA ILE A 171 7.32 6.79 -6.69
C ILE A 171 7.04 7.96 -5.75
N LEU A 172 7.52 7.89 -4.51
CA LEU A 172 7.33 8.97 -3.52
C LEU A 172 8.05 10.27 -3.94
N LYS A 173 9.19 10.18 -4.63
CA LYS A 173 9.91 11.33 -5.20
C LYS A 173 9.23 11.88 -6.45
N ASP A 174 8.78 11.01 -7.36
CA ASP A 174 8.02 11.38 -8.56
C ASP A 174 6.74 12.12 -8.17
N TYR A 175 6.07 11.71 -7.09
CA TYR A 175 4.94 12.44 -6.52
C TYR A 175 5.29 13.88 -6.15
N LYS A 176 6.40 14.11 -5.44
CA LYS A 176 6.84 15.47 -5.08
C LYS A 176 7.14 16.32 -6.31
N LEU A 177 7.71 15.73 -7.35
CA LEU A 177 7.93 16.43 -8.62
C LEU A 177 6.61 16.79 -9.28
N LEU A 178 5.65 15.87 -9.32
CA LEU A 178 4.31 16.12 -9.88
C LEU A 178 3.57 17.25 -9.14
N LEU A 179 3.71 17.33 -7.81
CA LEU A 179 3.17 18.45 -7.02
C LEU A 179 3.78 19.81 -7.36
N SER A 180 4.98 19.86 -7.94
CA SER A 180 5.59 21.12 -8.38
C SER A 180 5.15 21.57 -9.77
N LEU A 181 4.51 20.66 -10.53
CA LEU A 181 4.05 20.90 -11.90
C LEU A 181 2.57 21.31 -11.99
N TYR A 182 1.79 21.02 -10.94
CA TYR A 182 0.35 21.26 -10.83
C TYR A 182 -0.02 21.87 -9.49
#